data_AF-A0A4Y8SL77-F1
#
_entry.id   AF-A0A4Y8SL77-F1
#
_cell.length_a   1.000
_cell.length_b   1.000
_cell.length_c   1.000
_cell.angle_alpha   90.00
_cell.angle_beta   90.00
_cell.angle_gamma   90.00
#
_symmetry.space_group_name_H-M   'P 1'
#
loop_
_entity.id
_entity.type
_entity.pdbx_description
1 polymer ?
#
loop_
_entity_poly.entity_id
_entity_poly.type
_entity_poly.pdbx_seq_one_letter_code
_entity_poly.pdbx_strand_id
1 'polypeptide(L)'
;MKILLMLCACLLAACALNKPLRDDQVVTCDTLVSCSHSYYELHTKPRYEIGFVEYSERGNDFFPERTQQLLERLKGYSAEGDLAMVVFIHGWKHNAAPQDANVVSFTKALANLAQSGVLGKRKLVGIYVGWRGLSMHGLGSENLTYWDRKAVAEEVGRGGVTDLLTQLEQIDRKDRNYLVIVGHSFGGAITLSALHDQLLERLHNQQLGNKVRAFGDAVIMLNPAIEADQGLLLKENSLKVGVSGAQAQPLLYVISSENDSATHWFFPPGQWLGVNLSWSQVDLQRRYRGMPFVLREEALDTTALGNYSLFHTARIRDIEPAQATAAAKTLEDTKFGDWQLTSYCTPDGNNGGPQVQRMPCYSNEPVNFIYTSKSFISSHNDIFGDQVIAFLATAVGKAIYERTQGRDYLKACRGENGFQFAACFDYHYETARRTRQQLE
;
A
#
# COMPACT_ATOMS: atom_id res chain seq x y z
N MET A 1 9.81 45.61 -11.79
CA MET A 1 10.82 45.29 -10.75
C MET A 1 10.20 45.01 -9.38
N LYS A 2 9.32 45.87 -8.83
CA LYS A 2 8.66 45.63 -7.52
C LYS A 2 7.77 44.38 -7.45
N ILE A 3 7.05 44.06 -8.55
CA ILE A 3 6.23 42.83 -8.64
C ILE A 3 7.11 41.57 -8.67
N LEU A 4 8.25 41.60 -9.38
CA LEU A 4 9.20 40.50 -9.45
C LEU A 4 9.89 40.26 -8.10
N LEU A 5 10.20 41.32 -7.36
CA LEU A 5 10.72 41.26 -6.00
C LEU A 5 9.69 40.74 -4.98
N MET A 6 8.41 41.12 -5.10
CA MET A 6 7.33 40.52 -4.30
C MET A 6 7.11 39.04 -4.65
N LEU A 7 7.14 38.66 -5.92
CA LEU A 7 7.00 37.26 -6.33
C LEU A 7 8.15 36.39 -5.79
N CYS A 8 9.41 36.87 -5.91
CA CYS A 8 10.56 36.18 -5.32
C CYS A 8 10.49 36.12 -3.79
N ALA A 9 10.03 37.17 -3.11
CA ALA A 9 9.87 37.17 -1.65
C ALA A 9 8.76 36.21 -1.18
N CYS A 10 7.64 36.12 -1.91
CA CYS A 10 6.58 35.15 -1.63
C CYS A 10 7.03 33.70 -1.89
N LEU A 11 7.86 33.46 -2.91
CA LEU A 11 8.44 32.13 -3.20
C LEU A 11 9.45 31.69 -2.11
N LEU A 12 10.18 32.63 -1.49
CA LEU A 12 11.12 32.32 -0.40
C LEU A 12 10.44 32.01 0.93
N ALA A 13 9.28 32.63 1.23
CA ALA A 13 8.48 32.32 2.41
C ALA A 13 7.62 31.05 2.26
N ALA A 14 7.52 30.51 1.05
CA ALA A 14 6.73 29.33 0.73
C ALA A 14 7.49 28.01 0.97
N CYS A 15 8.81 28.02 1.20
CA CYS A 15 9.60 26.79 1.34
C CYS A 15 9.20 25.99 2.59
N ALA A 16 8.72 24.76 2.39
CA ALA A 16 8.51 23.83 3.48
C ALA A 16 9.86 23.36 4.05
N LEU A 17 9.99 23.34 5.38
CA LEU A 17 11.22 23.00 6.09
C LEU A 17 11.66 21.55 5.80
N ASN A 18 12.93 21.37 5.45
CA ASN A 18 13.56 20.05 5.34
C ASN A 18 14.22 19.67 6.67
N LYS A 19 13.38 19.44 7.68
CA LYS A 19 13.79 19.05 9.03
C LYS A 19 12.78 18.03 9.59
N PRO A 20 13.20 17.18 10.53
CA PRO A 20 12.28 16.29 11.23
C PRO A 20 11.25 17.10 12.04
N LEU A 21 10.02 16.60 12.08
CA LEU A 21 8.89 17.20 12.78
C LEU A 21 8.67 16.60 14.17
N ARG A 22 9.27 15.42 14.43
CA ARG A 22 9.18 14.74 15.71
C ARG A 22 10.40 15.00 16.60
N ASP A 23 10.16 15.20 17.89
CA ASP A 23 11.17 15.35 18.93
C ASP A 23 11.65 13.99 19.47
N ASP A 24 12.62 14.01 20.38
CA ASP A 24 13.29 12.84 20.95
C ASP A 24 12.57 12.23 22.16
N GLN A 25 11.38 12.71 22.50
CA GLN A 25 10.65 12.24 23.67
C GLN A 25 9.94 10.93 23.38
N VAL A 26 9.61 10.19 24.45
CA VAL A 26 8.64 9.07 24.42
C VAL A 26 7.45 9.52 25.26
N VAL A 27 6.26 9.57 24.67
CA VAL A 27 5.07 10.11 25.33
C VAL A 27 3.98 9.05 25.45
N THR A 28 3.28 9.06 26.58
CA THR A 28 2.05 8.28 26.75
C THR A 28 0.85 9.14 26.36
N CYS A 29 0.07 8.65 25.40
CA CYS A 29 -1.15 9.27 24.94
C CYS A 29 -2.37 8.52 25.49
N ASP A 30 -3.22 9.24 26.23
CA ASP A 30 -4.52 8.72 26.67
C ASP A 30 -5.63 8.92 25.64
N THR A 31 -5.28 9.45 24.47
CA THR A 31 -6.16 9.69 23.32
C THR A 31 -5.91 8.68 22.21
N LEU A 32 -6.89 8.52 21.32
CA LEU A 32 -6.81 7.68 20.12
C LEU A 32 -5.98 8.29 18.98
N VAL A 33 -5.67 9.57 19.06
CA VAL A 33 -4.90 10.30 18.05
C VAL A 33 -3.56 10.74 18.63
N SER A 34 -2.61 11.01 17.75
CA SER A 34 -1.29 11.55 18.11
C SER A 34 -1.47 12.78 19.01
N CYS A 35 -0.85 12.75 20.20
CA CYS A 35 -1.07 13.73 21.26
C CYS A 35 0.13 14.65 21.48
N SER A 36 1.23 14.41 20.77
CA SER A 36 2.51 15.06 21.03
C SER A 36 3.36 15.13 19.76
N HIS A 37 4.47 15.84 19.82
CA HIS A 37 5.50 15.80 18.78
C HIS A 37 6.50 14.65 18.99
N SER A 38 6.23 13.70 19.88
CA SER A 38 7.13 12.58 20.18
C SER A 38 7.37 11.68 18.96
N TYR A 39 8.61 11.22 18.78
CA TYR A 39 8.92 10.17 17.80
C TYR A 39 8.36 8.80 18.19
N TYR A 40 7.95 8.61 19.45
CA TYR A 40 7.43 7.34 19.94
C TYR A 40 6.27 7.53 20.93
N GLU A 41 5.06 7.21 20.48
CA GLU A 41 3.84 7.39 21.27
C GLU A 41 3.29 6.05 21.78
N LEU A 42 2.97 6.00 23.08
CA LEU A 42 2.35 4.88 23.76
C LEU A 42 0.87 5.17 23.97
N HIS A 43 -0.03 4.56 23.19
CA HIS A 43 -1.47 4.77 23.36
C HIS A 43 -2.05 3.76 24.34
N THR A 44 -2.81 4.24 25.34
CA THR A 44 -3.35 3.39 26.41
C THR A 44 -4.77 2.91 26.15
N LYS A 45 -5.54 3.65 25.35
CA LYS A 45 -6.97 3.44 25.10
C LYS A 45 -7.34 3.72 23.63
N PRO A 46 -7.38 2.71 22.74
CA PRO A 46 -6.96 1.33 22.92
C PRO A 46 -5.43 1.19 22.96
N ARG A 47 -4.94 0.02 23.36
CA ARG A 47 -3.50 -0.21 23.54
C ARG A 47 -2.80 -0.49 22.21
N TYR A 48 -1.99 0.45 21.75
CA TYR A 48 -1.04 0.28 20.65
C TYR A 48 0.12 1.28 20.81
N GLU A 49 1.19 1.09 20.06
CA GLU A 49 2.33 2.03 20.04
C GLU A 49 2.57 2.51 18.62
N ILE A 50 3.16 3.69 18.45
CA ILE A 50 3.54 4.23 17.13
C ILE A 50 4.93 4.85 17.19
N GLY A 51 5.80 4.42 16.28
CA GLY A 51 7.11 5.02 16.03
C GLY A 51 7.11 5.82 14.73
N PHE A 52 7.77 6.97 14.73
CA PHE A 52 7.96 7.81 13.55
C PHE A 52 9.41 7.76 13.10
N VAL A 53 9.64 7.42 11.82
CA VAL A 53 10.97 7.44 11.19
C VAL A 53 10.92 8.44 10.04
N GLU A 54 11.72 9.50 10.12
CA GLU A 54 11.69 10.61 9.18
C GLU A 54 12.95 10.64 8.31
N TYR A 55 12.78 10.77 7.00
CA TYR A 55 13.86 10.78 6.03
C TYR A 55 14.02 12.15 5.35
N SER A 56 15.28 12.50 5.11
CA SER A 56 15.65 13.59 4.21
C SER A 56 15.33 13.25 2.75
N GLU A 57 15.37 14.25 1.88
CA GLU A 57 15.10 14.07 0.44
C GLU A 57 16.09 13.17 -0.30
N ARG A 58 17.22 12.86 0.32
CA ARG A 58 18.25 11.95 -0.21
C ARG A 58 18.13 10.55 0.41
N GLY A 59 17.04 10.26 1.11
CA GLY A 59 16.83 8.98 1.78
C GLY A 59 17.69 8.76 3.02
N ASN A 60 18.38 9.77 3.55
CA ASN A 60 19.07 9.63 4.84
C ASN A 60 18.06 9.76 5.99
N ASP A 61 18.13 8.84 6.94
CA ASP A 61 17.43 8.93 8.21
C ASP A 61 17.90 10.18 8.97
N PHE A 62 16.97 11.03 9.41
CA PHE A 62 17.29 12.23 10.16
C PHE A 62 17.88 11.92 11.55
N PHE A 63 17.50 10.79 12.16
CA PHE A 63 17.96 10.39 13.50
C PHE A 63 18.14 8.86 13.61
N PRO A 64 19.24 8.31 13.06
CA PRO A 64 19.54 6.89 13.10
C PRO A 64 19.50 6.27 14.50
N GLU A 65 19.88 7.03 15.54
CA GLU A 65 19.84 6.57 16.94
C GLU A 65 18.41 6.30 17.41
N ARG A 66 17.43 7.11 16.99
CA ARG A 66 16.00 6.91 17.34
C ARG A 66 15.43 5.71 16.61
N THR A 67 15.76 5.54 15.35
CA THR A 67 15.37 4.38 14.55
C THR A 67 15.94 3.10 15.15
N GLN A 68 17.20 3.13 15.59
CA GLN A 68 17.82 1.99 16.28
C GLN A 68 17.12 1.68 17.61
N GLN A 69 16.77 2.70 18.42
CA GLN A 69 16.00 2.51 19.66
C GLN A 69 14.61 1.90 19.40
N LEU A 70 13.92 2.34 18.34
CA LEU A 70 12.67 1.73 17.88
C LEU A 70 12.88 0.26 17.53
N LEU A 71 13.88 -0.05 16.71
CA LEU A 71 14.18 -1.42 16.27
C LEU A 71 14.56 -2.34 17.45
N GLU A 72 15.34 -1.85 18.41
CA GLU A 72 15.70 -2.58 19.63
C GLU A 72 14.47 -2.88 20.49
N ARG A 73 13.55 -1.92 20.62
CA ARG A 73 12.28 -2.12 21.32
C ARG A 73 11.41 -3.18 20.63
N LEU A 74 11.30 -3.13 19.31
CA LEU A 74 10.59 -4.14 18.52
C LEU A 74 11.22 -5.54 18.66
N LYS A 75 12.56 -5.62 18.65
CA LYS A 75 13.30 -6.87 18.93
C LYS A 75 13.00 -7.40 20.34
N GLY A 76 12.97 -6.53 21.35
CA GLY A 76 12.57 -6.89 22.72
C GLY A 76 11.16 -7.47 22.80
N TYR A 77 10.19 -6.81 22.18
CA TYR A 77 8.80 -7.31 22.13
C TYR A 77 8.67 -8.65 21.40
N SER A 78 9.41 -8.80 20.28
CA SER A 78 9.48 -10.07 19.54
C SER A 78 10.14 -11.19 20.35
N ALA A 79 11.10 -10.87 21.22
CA ALA A 79 11.72 -11.86 22.11
C ALA A 79 10.76 -12.32 23.21
N GLU A 80 10.00 -11.40 23.81
CA GLU A 80 9.09 -11.68 24.94
C GLU A 80 7.74 -12.27 24.51
N GLY A 81 7.25 -11.94 23.32
CA GLY A 81 5.91 -12.31 22.88
C GLY A 81 5.71 -12.23 21.36
N ASP A 82 4.44 -12.25 20.93
CA ASP A 82 4.09 -12.12 19.51
C ASP A 82 3.88 -10.63 19.18
N LEU A 83 4.41 -10.18 18.03
CA LEU A 83 4.41 -8.77 17.62
C LEU A 83 3.63 -8.59 16.30
N ALA A 84 2.86 -7.51 16.16
CA ALA A 84 2.25 -7.09 14.91
C ALA A 84 2.74 -5.69 14.56
N MET A 85 3.44 -5.58 13.44
CA MET A 85 4.02 -4.35 12.91
C MET A 85 3.20 -3.90 11.70
N VAL A 86 2.79 -2.63 11.69
CA VAL A 86 2.12 -2.01 10.54
C VAL A 86 2.91 -0.78 10.13
N VAL A 87 3.53 -0.82 8.96
CA VAL A 87 4.26 0.30 8.38
C VAL A 87 3.32 1.08 7.47
N PHE A 88 3.30 2.40 7.61
CA PHE A 88 2.60 3.30 6.69
C PHE A 88 3.57 4.34 6.12
N ILE A 89 3.62 4.44 4.79
CA ILE A 89 4.44 5.39 4.05
C ILE A 89 3.51 6.38 3.35
N HIS A 90 3.61 7.66 3.73
CA HIS A 90 2.67 8.67 3.26
C HIS A 90 3.01 9.23 1.86
N GLY A 91 2.01 9.82 1.22
CA GLY A 91 2.12 10.44 -0.10
C GLY A 91 2.52 11.91 -0.10
N TRP A 92 2.39 12.53 -1.28
CA TRP A 92 2.63 13.95 -1.55
C TRP A 92 1.72 14.85 -0.72
N LYS A 93 2.21 16.03 -0.34
CA LYS A 93 1.52 17.03 0.50
C LYS A 93 1.25 16.62 1.96
N HIS A 94 1.81 15.50 2.41
CA HIS A 94 1.75 15.05 3.80
C HIS A 94 3.12 15.07 4.47
N ASN A 95 3.12 15.00 5.79
CA ASN A 95 4.31 14.91 6.63
C ASN A 95 4.02 14.14 7.94
N ALA A 96 4.95 14.16 8.90
CA ALA A 96 4.84 13.46 10.17
C ALA A 96 4.26 14.31 11.32
N ALA A 97 3.75 15.52 11.06
CA ALA A 97 3.17 16.36 12.11
C ALA A 97 1.96 15.68 12.79
N PRO A 98 1.74 15.87 14.10
CA PRO A 98 0.66 15.21 14.84
C PRO A 98 -0.74 15.43 14.27
N GLN A 99 -0.99 16.62 13.73
CA GLN A 99 -2.25 17.04 13.13
C GLN A 99 -2.37 16.76 11.63
N ASP A 100 -1.34 16.17 11.00
CA ASP A 100 -1.42 15.80 9.58
C ASP A 100 -2.54 14.77 9.36
N ALA A 101 -3.33 14.95 8.31
CA ALA A 101 -4.49 14.10 8.03
C ALA A 101 -4.12 12.60 7.87
N ASN A 102 -2.94 12.30 7.34
CA ASN A 102 -2.46 10.92 7.21
C ASN A 102 -2.01 10.34 8.55
N VAL A 103 -1.37 11.14 9.41
CA VAL A 103 -1.04 10.72 10.79
C VAL A 103 -2.33 10.43 11.56
N VAL A 104 -3.30 11.33 11.51
CA VAL A 104 -4.61 11.14 12.14
C VAL A 104 -5.30 9.88 11.61
N SER A 105 -5.36 9.70 10.30
CA SER A 105 -6.03 8.53 9.71
C SER A 105 -5.32 7.22 10.04
N PHE A 106 -3.98 7.21 10.04
CA PHE A 106 -3.19 6.05 10.41
C PHE A 106 -3.37 5.67 11.89
N THR A 107 -3.36 6.64 12.81
CA THR A 107 -3.64 6.38 14.23
C THR A 107 -5.04 5.79 14.46
N LYS A 108 -6.06 6.30 13.75
CA LYS A 108 -7.41 5.72 13.77
C LYS A 108 -7.43 4.29 13.24
N ALA A 109 -6.67 3.98 12.18
CA ALA A 109 -6.56 2.63 11.64
C ALA A 109 -5.88 1.66 12.63
N LEU A 110 -4.82 2.10 13.33
CA LEU A 110 -4.19 1.30 14.39
C LEU A 110 -5.13 1.08 15.57
N ALA A 111 -5.88 2.10 15.98
CA ALA A 111 -6.90 1.96 17.03
C ALA A 111 -7.98 0.93 16.63
N ASN A 112 -8.45 0.98 15.38
CA ASN A 112 -9.37 -0.02 14.82
C ASN A 112 -8.79 -1.43 14.89
N LEU A 113 -7.55 -1.61 14.44
CA LEU A 113 -6.88 -2.92 14.47
C LEU A 113 -6.70 -3.43 15.90
N ALA A 114 -6.31 -2.56 16.85
CA ALA A 114 -6.16 -2.90 18.27
C ALA A 114 -7.46 -3.40 18.90
N GLN A 115 -8.61 -2.86 18.49
CA GLN A 115 -9.92 -3.25 19.01
C GLN A 115 -10.56 -4.42 18.25
N SER A 116 -10.14 -4.68 17.01
CA SER A 116 -10.73 -5.71 16.14
C SER A 116 -10.54 -7.15 16.60
N GLY A 117 -9.53 -7.43 17.43
CA GLY A 117 -9.16 -8.78 17.81
C GLY A 117 -8.44 -9.60 16.73
N VAL A 118 -8.21 -9.07 15.51
CA VAL A 118 -7.42 -9.72 14.44
C VAL A 118 -6.04 -10.12 14.93
N LEU A 119 -5.44 -9.26 15.74
CA LEU A 119 -4.08 -9.42 16.22
C LEU A 119 -3.97 -10.45 17.36
N GLY A 120 -5.10 -10.87 17.94
CA GLY A 120 -5.14 -11.75 19.11
C GLY A 120 -4.42 -11.12 20.29
N LYS A 121 -3.40 -11.81 20.83
CA LYS A 121 -2.57 -11.31 21.94
C LYS A 121 -1.34 -10.51 21.49
N ARG A 122 -1.18 -10.30 20.17
CA ARG A 122 0.01 -9.62 19.63
C ARG A 122 0.06 -8.18 20.08
N LYS A 123 1.26 -7.73 20.41
CA LYS A 123 1.51 -6.31 20.65
C LYS A 123 1.46 -5.57 19.30
N LEU A 124 0.62 -4.56 19.18
CA LEU A 124 0.50 -3.75 17.96
C LEU A 124 1.46 -2.56 18.02
N VAL A 125 2.35 -2.45 17.04
CA VAL A 125 3.21 -1.27 16.83
C VAL A 125 3.05 -0.77 15.40
N GLY A 126 2.62 0.47 15.25
CA GLY A 126 2.65 1.20 13.99
C GLY A 126 4.01 1.84 13.75
N ILE A 127 4.44 1.90 12.49
CA ILE A 127 5.64 2.62 12.07
C ILE A 127 5.22 3.58 10.96
N TYR A 128 5.28 4.89 11.24
CA TYR A 128 4.98 5.92 10.26
C TYR A 128 6.27 6.42 9.62
N VAL A 129 6.40 6.23 8.31
CA VAL A 129 7.56 6.68 7.53
C VAL A 129 7.26 8.07 6.99
N GLY A 130 7.92 9.07 7.57
CA GLY A 130 7.87 10.47 7.20
C GLY A 130 8.92 10.85 6.17
N TRP A 131 8.56 11.68 5.19
CA TRP A 131 9.51 12.34 4.29
C TRP A 131 8.97 13.72 3.90
N ARG A 132 9.79 14.54 3.24
CA ARG A 132 9.35 15.87 2.80
C ARG A 132 8.44 15.82 1.56
N GLY A 133 7.21 15.38 1.78
CA GLY A 133 6.17 15.26 0.76
C GLY A 133 5.64 16.60 0.25
N LEU A 134 5.93 17.72 0.90
CA LEU A 134 5.58 19.08 0.44
C LEU A 134 6.84 19.94 0.41
N SER A 135 7.14 20.62 -0.70
CA SER A 135 8.31 21.51 -0.80
C SER A 135 7.98 23.00 -0.82
N MET A 136 6.77 23.38 -1.25
CA MET A 136 6.32 24.77 -1.31
C MET A 136 4.89 24.91 -0.76
N HIS A 137 4.54 26.10 -0.26
CA HIS A 137 3.21 26.47 0.23
C HIS A 137 2.58 27.58 -0.64
N GLY A 138 1.30 27.42 -1.03
CA GLY A 138 0.43 28.48 -1.52
C GLY A 138 0.29 28.61 -3.05
N LEU A 139 -0.84 29.20 -3.46
CA LEU A 139 -1.18 29.63 -4.84
C LEU A 139 -1.12 28.55 -5.93
N GLY A 140 -1.25 27.26 -5.59
CA GLY A 140 -1.15 26.17 -6.55
C GLY A 140 0.28 25.86 -7.00
N SER A 141 1.27 26.56 -6.42
CA SER A 141 2.70 26.31 -6.67
C SER A 141 3.15 24.95 -6.16
N GLU A 142 2.37 24.32 -5.26
CA GLU A 142 2.62 22.95 -4.83
C GLU A 142 2.63 22.01 -6.03
N ASN A 143 1.72 22.21 -7.00
CA ASN A 143 1.59 21.37 -8.19
C ASN A 143 2.78 21.47 -9.15
N LEU A 144 3.58 22.55 -9.07
CA LEU A 144 4.80 22.71 -9.85
C LEU A 144 5.94 21.82 -9.33
N THR A 145 5.85 21.32 -8.10
CA THR A 145 6.88 20.49 -7.46
C THR A 145 6.73 19.00 -7.76
N TYR A 146 5.70 18.61 -8.50
CA TYR A 146 5.30 17.23 -8.71
C TYR A 146 6.45 16.33 -9.21
N TRP A 147 7.19 16.75 -10.24
CA TRP A 147 8.33 16.00 -10.80
C TRP A 147 9.49 15.87 -9.79
N ASP A 148 9.85 16.97 -9.13
CA ASP A 148 10.90 16.97 -8.11
C ASP A 148 10.52 16.06 -6.92
N ARG A 149 9.25 16.08 -6.49
CA ARG A 149 8.76 15.25 -5.39
C ARG A 149 8.71 13.78 -5.76
N LYS A 150 8.37 13.46 -7.00
CA LYS A 150 8.42 12.09 -7.50
C LYS A 150 9.85 11.54 -7.53
N ALA A 151 10.80 12.29 -8.10
CA ALA A 151 12.20 11.87 -8.13
C ALA A 151 12.76 11.68 -6.70
N VAL A 152 12.39 12.55 -5.77
CA VAL A 152 12.74 12.41 -4.34
C VAL A 152 12.09 11.16 -3.73
N ALA A 153 10.84 10.84 -4.04
CA ALA A 153 10.18 9.63 -3.53
C ALA A 153 10.93 8.35 -3.94
N GLU A 154 11.36 8.25 -5.20
CA GLU A 154 12.15 7.10 -5.66
C GLU A 154 13.53 7.03 -4.98
N GLU A 155 14.21 8.17 -4.84
CA GLU A 155 15.51 8.26 -4.16
C GLU A 155 15.41 7.86 -2.68
N VAL A 156 14.39 8.36 -1.98
CA VAL A 156 14.11 8.03 -0.57
C VAL A 156 13.87 6.54 -0.40
N GLY A 157 13.12 5.93 -1.34
CA GLY A 157 12.87 4.49 -1.37
C GLY A 157 14.16 3.68 -1.50
N ARG A 158 14.99 3.98 -2.52
CA ARG A 158 16.26 3.26 -2.77
C ARG A 158 17.31 3.45 -1.68
N GLY A 159 17.18 4.51 -0.87
CA GLY A 159 18.04 4.80 0.27
C GLY A 159 17.57 4.14 1.57
N GLY A 160 17.45 4.93 2.63
CA GLY A 160 17.28 4.45 4.00
C GLY A 160 15.94 3.77 4.31
N VAL A 161 14.90 3.93 3.47
CA VAL A 161 13.64 3.19 3.66
C VAL A 161 13.84 1.69 3.38
N THR A 162 14.64 1.33 2.37
CA THR A 162 15.01 -0.06 2.08
C THR A 162 15.64 -0.73 3.30
N ASP A 163 16.56 -0.03 3.98
CA ASP A 163 17.23 -0.54 5.17
C ASP A 163 16.24 -0.77 6.33
N LEU A 164 15.40 0.21 6.64
CA LEU A 164 14.36 0.07 7.67
C LEU A 164 13.45 -1.12 7.41
N LEU A 165 12.89 -1.23 6.19
CA LEU A 165 11.98 -2.32 5.84
C LEU A 165 12.67 -3.69 5.94
N THR A 166 13.94 -3.78 5.53
CA THR A 166 14.73 -5.01 5.62
C THR A 166 14.98 -5.40 7.09
N GLN A 167 15.29 -4.44 7.96
CA GLN A 167 15.47 -4.70 9.39
C GLN A 167 14.16 -5.11 10.07
N LEU A 168 13.02 -4.51 9.70
CA LEU A 168 11.70 -4.93 10.17
C LEU A 168 11.35 -6.35 9.71
N GLU A 169 11.67 -6.71 8.47
CA GLU A 169 11.48 -8.07 7.96
C GLU A 169 12.29 -9.10 8.78
N GLN A 170 13.51 -8.76 9.17
CA GLN A 170 14.32 -9.64 10.04
C GLN A 170 13.63 -9.89 11.40
N ILE A 171 12.96 -8.89 11.97
CA ILE A 171 12.19 -9.03 13.21
C ILE A 171 10.93 -9.89 12.97
N ASP A 172 10.29 -9.74 11.81
CA ASP A 172 9.11 -10.52 11.42
C ASP A 172 9.43 -12.02 11.24
N ARG A 173 10.69 -12.41 11.00
CA ARG A 173 11.06 -13.82 10.75
C ARG A 173 10.58 -14.83 11.81
N LYS A 174 10.27 -14.40 13.03
CA LYS A 174 9.55 -15.22 14.01
C LYS A 174 8.14 -15.56 13.50
N ASP A 175 7.82 -16.86 13.36
CA ASP A 175 6.57 -17.38 12.76
C ASP A 175 5.24 -16.83 13.31
N ARG A 176 5.26 -16.19 14.48
CA ARG A 176 4.07 -15.61 15.12
C ARG A 176 3.98 -14.10 14.99
N ASN A 177 5.04 -13.45 14.51
CA ASN A 177 5.02 -12.02 14.23
C ASN A 177 4.31 -11.74 12.91
N TYR A 178 3.79 -10.52 12.81
CA TYR A 178 3.22 -10.00 11.59
C TYR A 178 3.86 -8.69 11.15
N LEU A 179 4.01 -8.53 9.85
CA LEU A 179 4.47 -7.29 9.22
C LEU A 179 3.60 -6.95 8.02
N VAL A 180 2.95 -5.79 8.09
CA VAL A 180 2.16 -5.24 6.98
C VAL A 180 2.75 -3.91 6.58
N ILE A 181 2.97 -3.70 5.28
CA ILE A 181 3.52 -2.46 4.73
C ILE A 181 2.48 -1.84 3.81
N VAL A 182 2.15 -0.58 4.05
CA VAL A 182 1.15 0.17 3.28
C VAL A 182 1.77 1.46 2.75
N GLY A 183 1.88 1.59 1.43
CA GLY A 183 2.29 2.81 0.75
C GLY A 183 1.10 3.49 0.08
N HIS A 184 0.89 4.78 0.32
CA HIS A 184 -0.17 5.55 -0.35
C HIS A 184 0.39 6.56 -1.33
N SER A 185 -0.18 6.66 -2.55
CA SER A 185 0.21 7.70 -3.51
C SER A 185 1.72 7.65 -3.81
N PHE A 186 2.48 8.72 -3.58
CA PHE A 186 3.96 8.69 -3.65
C PHE A 186 4.64 7.82 -2.58
N GLY A 187 3.98 7.54 -1.46
CA GLY A 187 4.41 6.50 -0.53
C GLY A 187 4.35 5.09 -1.15
N GLY A 188 3.48 4.87 -2.13
CA GLY A 188 3.49 3.69 -2.98
C GLY A 188 4.74 3.63 -3.87
N ALA A 189 5.15 4.78 -4.44
CA ALA A 189 6.40 4.88 -5.18
C ALA A 189 7.62 4.54 -4.30
N ILE A 190 7.71 5.14 -3.09
CA ILE A 190 8.74 4.80 -2.10
C ILE A 190 8.74 3.31 -1.79
N THR A 191 7.55 2.73 -1.54
CA THR A 191 7.39 1.30 -1.22
C THR A 191 7.90 0.43 -2.36
N LEU A 192 7.51 0.71 -3.61
CA LEU A 192 7.95 -0.04 -4.77
C LEU A 192 9.45 0.10 -4.97
N SER A 193 9.99 1.32 -4.94
CA SER A 193 11.43 1.56 -5.09
C SER A 193 12.27 0.90 -4.00
N ALA A 194 11.75 0.79 -2.76
CA ALA A 194 12.46 0.17 -1.65
C ALA A 194 12.46 -1.38 -1.66
N LEU A 195 11.45 -1.98 -2.32
CA LEU A 195 11.23 -3.43 -2.28
C LEU A 195 11.37 -4.10 -3.65
N HIS A 196 11.59 -3.35 -4.73
CA HIS A 196 11.55 -3.86 -6.10
C HIS A 196 12.45 -5.08 -6.31
N ASP A 197 13.72 -4.97 -5.92
CA ASP A 197 14.72 -6.02 -6.14
C ASP A 197 14.42 -7.26 -5.28
N GLN A 198 14.02 -7.07 -4.02
CA GLN A 198 13.65 -8.16 -3.12
C GLN A 198 12.38 -8.88 -3.61
N LEU A 199 11.40 -8.15 -4.16
CA LEU A 199 10.18 -8.74 -4.73
C LEU A 199 10.52 -9.52 -6.02
N LEU A 200 11.38 -8.98 -6.88
CA LEU A 200 11.85 -9.68 -8.08
C LEU A 200 12.62 -10.96 -7.72
N GLU A 201 13.52 -10.92 -6.75
CA GLU A 201 14.27 -12.10 -6.29
C GLU A 201 13.31 -13.20 -5.80
N ARG A 202 12.27 -12.82 -5.04
CA ARG A 202 11.24 -13.76 -4.56
C ARG A 202 10.42 -14.34 -5.71
N LEU A 203 10.04 -13.54 -6.70
CA LEU A 203 9.35 -14.03 -7.89
C LEU A 203 10.18 -15.07 -8.64
N HIS A 204 11.48 -14.81 -8.86
CA HIS A 204 12.38 -15.77 -9.52
C HIS A 204 12.49 -17.07 -8.72
N ASN A 205 12.62 -17.00 -7.40
CA ASN A 205 12.66 -18.19 -6.56
C ASN A 205 11.34 -18.98 -6.59
N GLN A 206 10.18 -18.31 -6.60
CA GLN A 206 8.87 -18.98 -6.73
C GLN A 206 8.69 -19.63 -8.11
N GLN A 207 9.24 -19.05 -9.18
CA GLN A 207 9.24 -19.67 -10.52
C GLN A 207 9.98 -21.01 -10.50
N LEU A 208 11.06 -21.12 -9.71
CA LEU A 208 11.83 -22.36 -9.52
C LEU A 208 11.13 -23.38 -8.58
N GLY A 209 9.97 -23.04 -8.02
CA GLY A 209 9.27 -23.87 -7.04
C GLY A 209 9.91 -23.85 -5.64
N ASN A 210 10.85 -22.94 -5.39
CA ASN A 210 11.44 -22.79 -4.06
C ASN A 210 10.40 -22.25 -3.10
N LYS A 211 10.42 -22.73 -1.85
CA LYS A 211 9.59 -22.17 -0.79
C LYS A 211 10.15 -20.81 -0.40
N VAL A 212 9.47 -19.75 -0.84
CA VAL A 212 9.83 -18.36 -0.54
C VAL A 212 8.89 -17.81 0.51
N ARG A 213 9.43 -17.12 1.52
CA ARG A 213 8.62 -16.33 2.44
C ARG A 213 8.27 -14.99 1.77
N ALA A 214 7.01 -14.55 1.87
CA ALA A 214 6.61 -13.21 1.43
C ALA A 214 7.33 -12.12 2.25
N PHE A 215 7.42 -10.91 1.70
CA PHE A 215 8.01 -9.77 2.43
C PHE A 215 6.99 -9.31 3.46
N GLY A 216 7.18 -9.72 4.72
CA GLY A 216 6.11 -9.67 5.71
C GLY A 216 4.90 -10.53 5.31
N ASP A 217 3.73 -10.16 5.79
CA ASP A 217 2.44 -10.80 5.48
C ASP A 217 1.70 -10.11 4.35
N ALA A 218 1.92 -8.80 4.15
CA ALA A 218 1.33 -8.06 3.06
C ALA A 218 2.12 -6.78 2.76
N VAL A 219 2.42 -6.58 1.47
CA VAL A 219 2.82 -5.28 0.92
C VAL A 219 1.65 -4.75 0.09
N ILE A 220 1.15 -3.58 0.47
CA ILE A 220 -0.05 -2.97 -0.11
C ILE A 220 0.30 -1.57 -0.60
N MET A 221 -0.06 -1.27 -1.84
CA MET A 221 0.00 0.06 -2.41
C MET A 221 -1.42 0.56 -2.68
N LEU A 222 -1.81 1.66 -2.04
CA LEU A 222 -3.11 2.29 -2.19
C LEU A 222 -2.97 3.51 -3.10
N ASN A 223 -3.72 3.51 -4.21
CA ASN A 223 -3.72 4.57 -5.20
C ASN A 223 -2.29 5.03 -5.57
N PRO A 224 -1.35 4.11 -5.92
CA PRO A 224 0.04 4.50 -6.08
C PRO A 224 0.19 5.44 -7.28
N ALA A 225 0.84 6.58 -7.02
CA ALA A 225 1.16 7.59 -8.03
C ALA A 225 2.56 7.31 -8.59
N ILE A 226 2.70 6.16 -9.25
CA ILE A 226 3.91 5.70 -9.95
C ILE A 226 3.50 5.11 -11.29
N GLU A 227 4.37 5.15 -12.29
CA GLU A 227 4.13 4.66 -13.64
C GLU A 227 3.86 3.16 -13.68
N ALA A 228 3.05 2.75 -14.65
CA ALA A 228 2.87 1.33 -14.94
C ALA A 228 4.18 0.66 -15.37
N ASP A 229 5.09 1.39 -16.03
CA ASP A 229 6.39 0.86 -16.44
C ASP A 229 7.20 0.33 -15.25
N GLN A 230 7.20 1.05 -14.12
CA GLN A 230 7.91 0.65 -12.89
C GLN A 230 7.42 -0.69 -12.31
N GLY A 231 6.20 -1.11 -12.63
CA GLY A 231 5.64 -2.39 -12.22
C GLY A 231 5.63 -3.47 -13.31
N LEU A 232 6.02 -3.15 -14.55
CA LEU A 232 5.94 -4.07 -15.68
C LEU A 232 6.75 -5.34 -15.44
N LEU A 233 8.00 -5.22 -14.95
CA LEU A 233 8.84 -6.38 -14.65
C LEU A 233 8.26 -7.28 -13.57
N LEU A 234 7.63 -6.71 -12.53
CA LEU A 234 6.95 -7.47 -11.49
C LEU A 234 5.73 -8.20 -12.07
N LYS A 235 4.93 -7.54 -12.92
CA LYS A 235 3.78 -8.17 -13.59
C LYS A 235 4.22 -9.32 -14.49
N GLU A 236 5.23 -9.13 -15.33
CA GLU A 236 5.73 -10.16 -16.23
C GLU A 236 6.33 -11.36 -15.48
N ASN A 237 7.04 -11.14 -14.38
CA ASN A 237 7.59 -12.23 -13.58
C ASN A 237 6.53 -12.92 -12.71
N SER A 238 5.50 -12.19 -12.25
CA SER A 238 4.31 -12.78 -11.64
C SER A 238 3.61 -13.73 -12.60
N LEU A 239 3.44 -13.34 -13.87
CA LEU A 239 2.87 -14.20 -14.91
C LEU A 239 3.64 -15.51 -15.10
N LYS A 240 4.97 -15.46 -15.06
CA LYS A 240 5.82 -16.67 -15.16
C LYS A 240 5.65 -17.60 -13.96
N VAL A 241 5.44 -17.07 -12.75
CA VAL A 241 5.07 -17.88 -11.57
C VAL A 241 3.71 -18.55 -11.80
N GLY A 242 2.76 -17.80 -12.37
CA GLY A 242 1.46 -18.33 -12.75
C GLY A 242 1.57 -19.54 -13.68
N VAL A 243 2.35 -19.38 -14.76
CA VAL A 243 2.62 -20.42 -15.76
C VAL A 243 3.29 -21.66 -15.16
N SER A 244 4.20 -21.50 -14.18
CA SER A 244 4.89 -22.66 -13.60
C SER A 244 3.97 -23.55 -12.77
N GLY A 245 2.77 -23.06 -12.39
CA GLY A 245 1.84 -23.77 -11.51
C GLY A 245 2.37 -23.94 -10.08
N ALA A 246 3.46 -23.25 -9.73
CA ALA A 246 4.02 -23.29 -8.38
C ALA A 246 3.01 -22.73 -7.38
N GLN A 247 2.95 -23.35 -6.19
CA GLN A 247 2.21 -22.75 -5.08
C GLN A 247 2.97 -21.51 -4.62
N ALA A 248 2.43 -20.34 -4.96
CA ALA A 248 3.04 -19.06 -4.66
C ALA A 248 2.25 -18.32 -3.59
N GLN A 249 2.96 -17.56 -2.77
CA GLN A 249 2.36 -16.66 -1.80
C GLN A 249 2.13 -15.29 -2.45
N PRO A 250 1.04 -14.59 -2.12
CA PRO A 250 0.89 -13.19 -2.49
C PRO A 250 2.07 -12.36 -1.96
N LEU A 251 2.64 -11.53 -2.84
CA LEU A 251 3.78 -10.67 -2.53
C LEU A 251 3.43 -9.19 -2.52
N LEU A 252 2.50 -8.77 -3.38
CA LEU A 252 2.16 -7.37 -3.57
C LEU A 252 0.69 -7.19 -3.97
N TYR A 253 0.00 -6.26 -3.31
CA TYR A 253 -1.33 -5.80 -3.66
C TYR A 253 -1.27 -4.34 -4.10
N VAL A 254 -1.64 -4.08 -5.35
CA VAL A 254 -1.82 -2.75 -5.91
C VAL A 254 -3.31 -2.47 -5.99
N ILE A 255 -3.82 -1.53 -5.21
CA ILE A 255 -5.25 -1.21 -5.11
C ILE A 255 -5.47 0.22 -5.60
N SER A 256 -6.26 0.40 -6.66
CA SER A 256 -6.58 1.71 -7.24
C SER A 256 -8.08 1.91 -7.44
N SER A 257 -8.54 3.16 -7.34
CA SER A 257 -9.97 3.52 -7.44
C SER A 257 -10.34 4.26 -8.72
N GLU A 258 -11.58 4.05 -9.17
CA GLU A 258 -12.25 4.86 -10.20
C GLU A 258 -12.35 6.34 -9.85
N ASN A 259 -12.53 6.70 -8.57
CA ASN A 259 -12.72 8.08 -8.15
C ASN A 259 -11.42 8.74 -7.64
N ASP A 260 -10.27 8.14 -7.93
CA ASP A 260 -8.99 8.75 -7.64
C ASP A 260 -8.65 9.84 -8.67
N SER A 261 -9.13 11.05 -8.40
CA SER A 261 -8.88 12.18 -9.28
C SER A 261 -7.40 12.52 -9.44
N ALA A 262 -6.55 12.23 -8.44
CA ALA A 262 -5.12 12.50 -8.52
C ALA A 262 -4.45 11.66 -9.60
N THR A 263 -4.67 10.35 -9.60
CA THR A 263 -4.06 9.43 -10.56
C THR A 263 -4.74 9.44 -11.94
N HIS A 264 -5.99 9.91 -12.05
CA HIS A 264 -6.70 10.03 -13.33
C HIS A 264 -6.50 11.38 -14.03
N TRP A 265 -6.40 12.49 -13.29
CA TRP A 265 -6.41 13.83 -13.89
C TRP A 265 -5.15 14.65 -13.69
N PHE A 266 -4.38 14.41 -12.62
CA PHE A 266 -3.16 15.17 -12.34
C PHE A 266 -1.90 14.40 -12.75
N PHE A 267 -1.87 13.08 -12.49
CA PHE A 267 -0.74 12.22 -12.80
C PHE A 267 -0.44 12.14 -14.31
N PRO A 268 -1.40 11.83 -15.20
CA PRO A 268 -1.08 11.63 -16.62
C PRO A 268 -0.59 12.89 -17.35
N PRO A 269 -1.21 14.07 -17.19
CA PRO A 269 -0.66 15.30 -17.78
C PRO A 269 0.72 15.67 -17.24
N GLY A 270 0.95 15.41 -15.95
CA GLY A 270 2.25 15.60 -15.31
C GLY A 270 3.34 14.74 -15.96
N GLN A 271 3.09 13.44 -16.10
CA GLN A 271 4.04 12.53 -16.75
C GLN A 271 4.21 12.83 -18.24
N TRP A 272 3.12 13.10 -18.97
CA TRP A 272 3.16 13.38 -20.40
C TRP A 272 4.11 14.54 -20.73
N LEU A 273 4.07 15.63 -19.94
CA LEU A 273 4.98 16.76 -20.10
C LEU A 273 6.45 16.37 -19.85
N GLY A 274 6.72 15.56 -18.82
CA GLY A 274 8.08 15.12 -18.52
C GLY A 274 8.64 14.19 -19.59
N VAL A 275 7.87 13.17 -19.95
CA VAL A 275 8.24 12.09 -20.86
C VAL A 275 8.46 12.58 -22.29
N ASN A 276 7.51 13.34 -22.85
CA ASN A 276 7.60 13.81 -24.24
C ASN A 276 8.62 14.93 -24.47
N LEU A 277 9.10 15.59 -23.41
CA LEU A 277 10.15 16.60 -23.52
C LEU A 277 11.57 16.02 -23.33
N SER A 278 11.71 14.78 -22.84
CA SER A 278 13.03 14.25 -22.44
C SER A 278 13.41 12.85 -22.95
N TRP A 279 12.47 12.03 -23.46
CA TRP A 279 12.76 10.63 -23.83
C TRP A 279 12.31 10.25 -25.25
N SER A 280 13.04 9.33 -25.89
CA SER A 280 12.65 8.68 -27.15
C SER A 280 11.83 7.43 -26.83
N GLN A 281 10.56 7.45 -27.20
CA GLN A 281 9.59 6.40 -26.90
C GLN A 281 9.64 5.23 -27.90
N VAL A 282 9.49 3.99 -27.43
CA VAL A 282 9.50 2.76 -28.23
C VAL A 282 8.28 1.88 -27.90
N ASP A 283 7.63 1.35 -28.94
CA ASP A 283 6.58 0.35 -28.75
C ASP A 283 7.20 -1.02 -28.39
N LEU A 284 6.95 -1.48 -27.17
CA LEU A 284 7.44 -2.76 -26.68
C LEU A 284 6.59 -3.90 -27.26
N GLN A 285 7.19 -4.64 -28.20
CA GLN A 285 6.61 -5.87 -28.72
C GLN A 285 6.80 -7.00 -27.71
N ARG A 286 5.69 -7.62 -27.28
CA ARG A 286 5.69 -8.71 -26.30
C ARG A 286 4.82 -9.87 -26.77
N ARG A 287 5.09 -11.06 -26.27
CA ARG A 287 4.25 -12.25 -26.50
C ARG A 287 3.98 -12.93 -25.18
N TYR A 288 2.71 -13.01 -24.81
CA TYR A 288 2.27 -13.75 -23.62
C TYR A 288 1.38 -14.89 -24.07
N ARG A 289 1.75 -16.13 -23.74
CA ARG A 289 1.05 -17.35 -24.19
C ARG A 289 0.84 -17.41 -25.71
N GLY A 290 1.82 -16.94 -26.47
CA GLY A 290 1.75 -16.89 -27.93
C GLY A 290 0.88 -15.77 -28.51
N MET A 291 0.14 -15.01 -27.70
CA MET A 291 -0.61 -13.84 -28.14
C MET A 291 0.31 -12.61 -28.18
N PRO A 292 0.34 -11.86 -29.30
CA PRO A 292 1.13 -10.64 -29.40
C PRO A 292 0.46 -9.50 -28.63
N PHE A 293 1.27 -8.72 -27.93
CA PHE A 293 0.88 -7.48 -27.27
C PHE A 293 1.84 -6.38 -27.68
N VAL A 294 1.29 -5.19 -27.93
CA VAL A 294 2.06 -3.96 -28.15
C VAL A 294 1.83 -3.10 -26.92
N LEU A 295 2.86 -2.92 -26.11
CA LEU A 295 2.81 -2.00 -24.97
C LEU A 295 3.47 -0.70 -25.42
N ARG A 296 2.68 0.36 -25.53
CA ARG A 296 3.21 1.70 -25.81
C ARG A 296 3.91 2.21 -24.56
N GLU A 297 5.20 2.51 -24.67
CA GLU A 297 5.99 3.07 -23.56
C GLU A 297 5.34 4.36 -23.03
N GLU A 298 4.79 5.20 -23.92
CA GLU A 298 4.10 6.43 -23.52
C GLU A 298 2.92 6.12 -22.60
N ALA A 299 2.15 5.07 -22.92
CA ALA A 299 1.02 4.66 -22.09
C ALA A 299 1.48 4.06 -20.75
N LEU A 300 2.62 3.34 -20.73
CA LEU A 300 3.20 2.79 -19.51
C LEU A 300 3.73 3.91 -18.59
N ASP A 301 4.33 4.96 -19.16
CA ASP A 301 4.91 6.08 -18.43
C ASP A 301 3.87 7.11 -17.98
N THR A 302 2.77 7.26 -18.73
CA THR A 302 1.74 8.28 -18.40
C THR A 302 0.57 7.74 -17.59
N THR A 303 0.41 6.42 -17.50
CA THR A 303 -0.65 5.80 -16.70
C THR A 303 -0.12 5.37 -15.34
N ALA A 304 -0.84 5.72 -14.27
CA ALA A 304 -0.51 5.23 -12.94
C ALA A 304 -0.64 3.69 -12.88
N LEU A 305 0.23 3.04 -12.11
CA LEU A 305 0.41 1.59 -12.08
C LEU A 305 -0.88 0.81 -11.87
N GLY A 306 -1.71 1.22 -10.90
CA GLY A 306 -2.99 0.57 -10.64
C GLY A 306 -4.12 0.96 -11.60
N ASN A 307 -3.95 2.00 -12.41
CA ASN A 307 -4.92 2.44 -13.42
C ASN A 307 -4.66 1.80 -14.79
N TYR A 308 -3.49 1.18 -15.00
CA TYR A 308 -3.16 0.54 -16.26
C TYR A 308 -3.95 -0.77 -16.44
N SER A 309 -5.06 -0.68 -17.18
CA SER A 309 -6.05 -1.75 -17.32
C SER A 309 -5.49 -3.11 -17.76
N LEU A 310 -4.37 -3.13 -18.50
CA LEU A 310 -3.73 -4.37 -18.91
C LEU A 310 -3.22 -5.21 -17.74
N PHE A 311 -2.94 -4.60 -16.59
CA PHE A 311 -2.40 -5.29 -15.40
C PHE A 311 -3.48 -5.84 -14.46
N HIS A 312 -4.72 -5.32 -14.55
CA HIS A 312 -5.80 -5.64 -13.61
C HIS A 312 -6.06 -7.15 -13.46
N THR A 313 -5.89 -7.66 -12.24
CA THR A 313 -6.12 -9.06 -11.87
C THR A 313 -7.48 -9.27 -11.21
N ALA A 314 -8.07 -8.24 -10.60
CA ALA A 314 -9.40 -8.32 -10.02
C ALA A 314 -10.11 -6.95 -10.01
N ARG A 315 -11.42 -6.95 -9.77
CA ARG A 315 -12.19 -5.72 -9.56
C ARG A 315 -13.19 -5.85 -8.41
N ILE A 316 -13.26 -4.83 -7.58
CA ILE A 316 -14.32 -4.64 -6.58
C ILE A 316 -15.39 -3.75 -7.21
N ARG A 317 -16.63 -4.24 -7.25
CA ARG A 317 -17.80 -3.52 -7.80
C ARG A 317 -18.90 -3.43 -6.76
N ASP A 318 -19.77 -2.44 -6.92
CA ASP A 318 -21.05 -2.41 -6.21
C ASP A 318 -21.89 -3.64 -6.58
N ILE A 319 -22.57 -4.22 -5.60
CA ILE A 319 -23.56 -5.27 -5.86
C ILE A 319 -24.78 -4.61 -6.50
N GLU A 320 -24.94 -4.79 -7.81
CA GLU A 320 -26.17 -4.40 -8.49
C GLU A 320 -27.33 -5.36 -8.13
N PRO A 321 -28.56 -4.88 -7.95
CA PRO A 321 -29.72 -5.75 -7.79
C PRO A 321 -29.88 -6.62 -9.05
N ALA A 322 -29.95 -7.94 -8.83
CA ALA A 322 -29.77 -9.01 -9.81
C ALA A 322 -30.22 -8.69 -11.25
N GLN A 323 -29.25 -8.42 -12.13
CA GLN A 323 -29.35 -8.81 -13.53
C GLN A 323 -28.49 -10.07 -13.72
N ALA A 324 -29.13 -11.15 -14.16
CA ALA A 324 -28.47 -12.41 -14.46
C ALA A 324 -27.38 -12.19 -15.52
N THR A 325 -26.14 -12.05 -15.09
CA THR A 325 -24.98 -12.09 -15.97
C THR A 325 -24.41 -13.50 -15.93
N ALA A 326 -24.05 -13.99 -17.12
CA ALA A 326 -23.57 -15.34 -17.34
C ALA A 326 -22.45 -15.70 -16.35
N ALA A 327 -22.52 -16.90 -15.77
CA ALA A 327 -21.56 -17.41 -14.80
C ALA A 327 -20.11 -17.21 -15.28
N ALA A 328 -19.41 -16.28 -14.64
CA ALA A 328 -18.00 -16.08 -14.86
C ALA A 328 -17.27 -17.34 -14.36
N LYS A 329 -16.37 -17.90 -15.16
CA LYS A 329 -15.41 -18.91 -14.70
C LYS A 329 -14.38 -18.21 -13.82
N THR A 330 -14.72 -17.90 -12.58
CA THR A 330 -13.85 -17.18 -11.65
C THR A 330 -13.76 -17.97 -10.35
N LEU A 331 -12.52 -18.24 -9.90
CA LEU A 331 -12.26 -19.05 -8.70
C LEU A 331 -12.58 -18.29 -7.39
N GLU A 332 -12.54 -16.96 -7.40
CA GLU A 332 -12.96 -16.12 -6.28
C GLU A 332 -13.94 -15.06 -6.79
N ASP A 333 -15.23 -15.29 -6.50
CA ASP A 333 -16.30 -14.32 -6.62
C ASP A 333 -16.91 -14.14 -5.23
N THR A 334 -16.41 -13.15 -4.49
CA THR A 334 -16.77 -12.96 -3.08
C THR A 334 -17.59 -11.70 -2.94
N LYS A 335 -18.84 -11.87 -2.50
CA LYS A 335 -19.69 -10.75 -2.04
C LYS A 335 -19.38 -10.46 -0.57
N PHE A 336 -19.22 -9.19 -0.23
CA PHE A 336 -18.95 -8.72 1.14
C PHE A 336 -19.47 -7.29 1.29
N GLY A 337 -20.18 -7.01 2.40
CA GLY A 337 -20.95 -5.77 2.51
C GLY A 337 -21.78 -5.48 1.25
N ASP A 338 -21.64 -4.27 0.73
CA ASP A 338 -22.33 -3.79 -0.48
C ASP A 338 -21.54 -4.05 -1.78
N TRP A 339 -20.44 -4.81 -1.71
CA TRP A 339 -19.48 -4.99 -2.79
C TRP A 339 -19.25 -6.45 -3.18
N GLN A 340 -18.72 -6.64 -4.38
CA GLN A 340 -18.33 -7.93 -4.93
C GLN A 340 -16.92 -7.84 -5.51
N LEU A 341 -16.00 -8.67 -5.03
CA LEU A 341 -14.69 -8.87 -5.65
C LEU A 341 -14.82 -9.97 -6.70
N THR A 342 -14.60 -9.59 -7.95
CA THR A 342 -14.51 -10.50 -9.09
C THR A 342 -13.05 -10.62 -9.53
N SER A 343 -12.46 -11.81 -9.34
CA SER A 343 -11.15 -12.12 -9.94
C SER A 343 -11.27 -12.24 -11.46
N TYR A 344 -10.28 -11.76 -12.20
CA TYR A 344 -10.19 -11.98 -13.65
C TYR A 344 -9.29 -13.15 -14.01
N CYS A 345 -8.54 -13.68 -13.04
CA CYS A 345 -7.53 -14.69 -13.23
C CYS A 345 -8.10 -16.10 -13.06
N THR A 346 -7.61 -17.00 -13.89
CA THR A 346 -8.11 -18.37 -14.00
C THR A 346 -6.96 -19.37 -13.94
N PRO A 347 -7.21 -20.66 -13.61
CA PRO A 347 -6.15 -21.67 -13.57
C PRO A 347 -5.43 -21.86 -14.91
N ASP A 348 -6.16 -21.68 -16.01
CA ASP A 348 -5.63 -21.83 -17.36
C ASP A 348 -5.07 -20.52 -17.92
N GLY A 349 -4.99 -19.45 -17.12
CA GLY A 349 -4.41 -18.17 -17.50
C GLY A 349 -5.25 -17.38 -18.51
N ASN A 350 -6.49 -17.80 -18.77
CA ASN A 350 -7.42 -17.12 -19.66
C ASN A 350 -8.15 -16.00 -18.90
N ASN A 351 -8.44 -14.89 -19.55
CA ASN A 351 -9.17 -13.81 -18.89
C ASN A 351 -10.62 -14.25 -18.65
N GLY A 352 -11.05 -14.29 -17.38
CA GLY A 352 -12.37 -14.80 -16.99
C GLY A 352 -13.54 -13.83 -17.17
N GLY A 353 -13.32 -12.61 -17.66
CA GLY A 353 -14.33 -11.54 -17.74
C GLY A 353 -14.53 -10.93 -19.13
N PRO A 354 -15.71 -10.33 -19.41
CA PRO A 354 -16.02 -9.76 -20.72
C PRO A 354 -15.23 -8.46 -21.02
N GLN A 355 -14.89 -8.28 -22.31
CA GLN A 355 -14.62 -7.02 -23.04
C GLN A 355 -13.63 -5.95 -22.49
N VAL A 356 -12.61 -6.31 -21.70
CA VAL A 356 -11.46 -5.40 -21.47
C VAL A 356 -10.18 -6.12 -21.87
N GLN A 357 -9.42 -5.51 -22.78
CA GLN A 357 -8.09 -5.99 -23.16
C GLN A 357 -7.22 -6.03 -21.89
N ARG A 358 -6.69 -7.21 -21.58
CA ARG A 358 -5.89 -7.49 -20.39
C ARG A 358 -4.78 -8.44 -20.75
N MET A 359 -3.64 -8.34 -20.07
CA MET A 359 -2.66 -9.43 -20.10
C MET A 359 -3.32 -10.71 -19.56
N PRO A 360 -2.90 -11.90 -20.00
CA PRO A 360 -3.28 -13.15 -19.34
C PRO A 360 -3.08 -13.03 -17.83
N CYS A 361 -3.84 -13.77 -17.01
CA CYS A 361 -3.47 -13.91 -15.61
C CYS A 361 -3.93 -15.21 -14.96
N TYR A 362 -3.09 -15.72 -14.04
CA TYR A 362 -3.29 -16.99 -13.33
C TYR A 362 -3.74 -16.77 -11.90
N SER A 363 -4.55 -17.70 -11.37
CA SER A 363 -5.11 -17.58 -10.01
C SER A 363 -4.08 -17.64 -8.88
N ASN A 364 -2.87 -18.13 -9.14
CA ASN A 364 -1.74 -18.20 -8.20
C ASN A 364 -0.71 -17.07 -8.40
N GLU A 365 -1.05 -16.01 -9.12
CA GLU A 365 -0.12 -14.89 -9.32
C GLU A 365 0.21 -14.15 -8.02
N PRO A 366 1.50 -13.95 -7.69
CA PRO A 366 1.90 -13.26 -6.47
C PRO A 366 1.62 -11.75 -6.45
N VAL A 367 1.54 -11.12 -7.63
CA VAL A 367 1.35 -9.67 -7.74
C VAL A 367 -0.08 -9.39 -8.23
N ASN A 368 -0.84 -8.70 -7.40
CA ASN A 368 -2.26 -8.47 -7.59
C ASN A 368 -2.53 -6.99 -7.90
N PHE A 369 -3.32 -6.73 -8.93
CA PHE A 369 -3.77 -5.40 -9.34
C PHE A 369 -5.29 -5.34 -9.23
N ILE A 370 -5.77 -4.76 -8.13
CA ILE A 370 -7.18 -4.70 -7.76
C ILE A 370 -7.71 -3.30 -8.08
N TYR A 371 -8.69 -3.23 -8.98
CA TYR A 371 -9.36 -1.97 -9.30
C TYR A 371 -10.69 -1.86 -8.56
N THR A 372 -11.03 -0.71 -8.00
CA THR A 372 -12.21 -0.58 -7.11
C THR A 372 -13.21 0.44 -7.63
N SER A 373 -14.49 0.20 -7.31
CA SER A 373 -15.56 1.16 -7.59
C SER A 373 -15.40 2.43 -6.74
N LYS A 374 -15.98 3.53 -7.24
CA LYS A 374 -16.02 4.82 -6.54
C LYS A 374 -16.66 4.79 -5.15
N SER A 375 -17.52 3.81 -4.85
CA SER A 375 -18.14 3.68 -3.52
C SER A 375 -17.21 3.02 -2.51
N PHE A 376 -16.23 2.24 -2.97
CA PHE A 376 -15.32 1.50 -2.10
C PHE A 376 -14.16 2.39 -1.62
N ILE A 377 -13.50 3.09 -2.54
CA ILE A 377 -12.51 4.15 -2.22
C ILE A 377 -13.03 5.43 -2.87
N SER A 378 -13.59 6.33 -2.05
CA SER A 378 -14.34 7.48 -2.56
C SER A 378 -13.50 8.63 -3.08
N SER A 379 -12.20 8.66 -2.76
CA SER A 379 -11.28 9.67 -3.27
C SER A 379 -9.83 9.20 -3.15
N HIS A 380 -8.88 9.98 -3.69
CA HIS A 380 -7.44 9.70 -3.57
C HIS A 380 -7.00 9.45 -2.12
N ASN A 381 -7.54 10.23 -1.18
CA ASN A 381 -7.14 10.23 0.24
C ASN A 381 -8.08 9.38 1.14
N ASP A 382 -9.15 8.80 0.59
CA ASP A 382 -10.08 7.95 1.34
C ASP A 382 -9.55 6.51 1.45
N ILE A 383 -8.33 6.39 1.99
CA ILE A 383 -7.58 5.13 2.08
C ILE A 383 -7.69 4.43 3.43
N PHE A 384 -8.32 5.11 4.40
CA PHE A 384 -8.60 4.59 5.74
C PHE A 384 -10.10 4.67 6.06
N GLY A 385 -10.96 4.72 5.03
CA GLY A 385 -12.39 4.53 5.20
C GLY A 385 -12.70 3.15 5.79
N ASP A 386 -13.86 3.03 6.46
CA ASP A 386 -14.25 1.83 7.20
C ASP A 386 -14.14 0.54 6.35
N GLN A 387 -14.57 0.60 5.09
CA GLN A 387 -14.52 -0.50 4.13
C GLN A 387 -13.10 -0.86 3.70
N VAL A 388 -12.21 0.13 3.57
CA VAL A 388 -10.81 -0.11 3.19
C VAL A 388 -10.09 -0.78 4.35
N ILE A 389 -10.25 -0.27 5.57
CA ILE A 389 -9.69 -0.87 6.79
C ILE A 389 -10.19 -2.31 6.94
N ALA A 390 -11.48 -2.55 6.73
CA ALA A 390 -12.06 -3.88 6.82
C ALA A 390 -11.47 -4.84 5.78
N PHE A 391 -11.29 -4.39 4.55
CA PHE A 391 -10.66 -5.19 3.49
C PHE A 391 -9.20 -5.51 3.81
N LEU A 392 -8.41 -4.54 4.26
CA LEU A 392 -7.02 -4.76 4.63
C LEU A 392 -6.89 -5.74 5.81
N ALA A 393 -7.70 -5.55 6.86
CA ALA A 393 -7.76 -6.46 8.00
C ALA A 393 -8.15 -7.88 7.57
N THR A 394 -9.10 -8.01 6.64
CA THR A 394 -9.54 -9.30 6.09
C THR A 394 -8.45 -9.96 5.26
N ALA A 395 -7.76 -9.20 4.41
CA ALA A 395 -6.66 -9.69 3.58
C ALA A 395 -5.49 -10.19 4.45
N VAL A 396 -5.15 -9.44 5.50
CA VAL A 396 -4.16 -9.87 6.50
C VAL A 396 -4.63 -11.13 7.23
N GLY A 397 -5.90 -11.19 7.65
CA GLY A 397 -6.49 -12.40 8.24
C GLY A 397 -6.41 -13.63 7.33
N LYS A 398 -6.64 -13.46 6.02
CA LYS A 398 -6.49 -14.51 5.01
C LYS A 398 -5.02 -14.95 4.87
N ALA A 399 -4.09 -14.01 4.74
CA ALA A 399 -2.66 -14.30 4.65
C ALA A 399 -2.16 -15.07 5.87
N ILE A 400 -2.61 -14.69 7.07
CA ILE A 400 -2.33 -15.41 8.33
C ILE A 400 -2.88 -16.84 8.28
N TYR A 401 -4.13 -17.00 7.87
CA TYR A 401 -4.77 -18.31 7.75
C TYR A 401 -3.98 -19.22 6.78
N GLU A 402 -3.59 -18.70 5.61
CA GLU A 402 -2.82 -19.42 4.60
C GLU A 402 -1.41 -19.78 5.11
N ARG A 403 -0.69 -18.79 5.68
CA ARG A 403 0.65 -18.96 6.26
C ARG A 403 0.68 -20.03 7.35
N THR A 404 -0.34 -20.06 8.19
CA THR A 404 -0.43 -21.00 9.32
C THR A 404 -1.07 -22.34 8.94
N GLN A 405 -1.44 -22.54 7.68
CA GLN A 405 -2.16 -23.73 7.20
C GLN A 405 -3.48 -23.96 7.96
N GLY A 406 -4.19 -22.87 8.23
CA GLY A 406 -5.47 -22.86 8.93
C GLY A 406 -5.40 -22.97 10.45
N ARG A 407 -4.21 -22.92 11.05
CA ARG A 407 -4.03 -23.05 12.51
C ARG A 407 -4.35 -21.76 13.28
N ASP A 408 -4.18 -20.59 12.68
CA ASP A 408 -4.46 -19.30 13.31
C ASP A 408 -5.42 -18.49 12.43
N TYR A 409 -6.56 -18.10 13.01
CA TYR A 409 -7.50 -17.16 12.41
C TYR A 409 -8.49 -16.66 13.47
N LEU A 410 -9.06 -15.48 13.24
CA LEU A 410 -10.11 -14.94 14.08
C LEU A 410 -11.39 -15.77 13.91
N LYS A 411 -12.00 -16.22 15.01
CA LYS A 411 -13.22 -17.07 14.95
C LYS A 411 -14.36 -16.46 14.14
N ALA A 412 -14.49 -15.13 14.12
CA ALA A 412 -15.48 -14.43 13.31
C ALA A 412 -15.27 -14.61 11.80
N CYS A 413 -14.05 -14.93 11.38
CA CYS A 413 -13.68 -15.20 9.98
C CYS A 413 -13.90 -16.68 9.58
N ARG A 414 -14.52 -17.50 10.44
CA ARG A 414 -14.75 -18.94 10.17
C ARG A 414 -16.05 -19.16 9.41
N GLY A 415 -15.97 -19.85 8.27
CA GLY A 415 -17.10 -20.50 7.61
C GLY A 415 -17.10 -22.02 7.78
N GLU A 416 -18.03 -22.69 7.11
CA GLU A 416 -18.20 -24.16 7.17
C GLU A 416 -16.93 -24.93 6.75
N ASN A 417 -16.19 -24.40 5.76
CA ASN A 417 -15.02 -25.05 5.15
C ASN A 417 -13.70 -24.29 5.35
N GLY A 418 -13.58 -23.49 6.41
CA GLY A 418 -12.35 -22.75 6.73
C GLY A 418 -12.55 -21.24 6.78
N PHE A 419 -11.61 -20.46 6.25
CA PHE A 419 -11.69 -18.99 6.23
C PHE A 419 -12.79 -18.51 5.27
N GLN A 420 -13.69 -17.66 5.74
CA GLN A 420 -14.74 -17.03 4.95
C GLN A 420 -14.51 -15.51 4.89
N PHE A 421 -14.08 -15.03 3.72
CA PHE A 421 -13.71 -13.64 3.51
C PHE A 421 -14.86 -12.67 3.81
N ALA A 422 -16.08 -12.98 3.36
CA ALA A 422 -17.27 -12.14 3.58
C ALA A 422 -17.57 -11.92 5.07
N ALA A 423 -17.65 -13.01 5.84
CA ALA A 423 -17.91 -12.95 7.28
C ALA A 423 -16.82 -12.17 8.04
N CYS A 424 -15.57 -12.37 7.62
CA CYS A 424 -14.42 -11.66 8.19
C CYS A 424 -14.48 -10.15 7.87
N PHE A 425 -14.80 -9.79 6.63
CA PHE A 425 -14.98 -8.41 6.19
C PHE A 425 -16.09 -7.72 6.96
N ASP A 426 -17.29 -8.33 7.02
CA ASP A 426 -18.45 -7.74 7.70
C ASP A 426 -18.15 -7.46 9.17
N TYR A 427 -17.46 -8.40 9.85
CA TYR A 427 -17.01 -8.21 11.22
C TYR A 427 -16.05 -7.03 11.37
N HIS A 428 -15.04 -6.89 10.50
CA HIS A 428 -14.10 -5.77 10.54
C HIS A 428 -14.76 -4.44 10.16
N TYR A 429 -15.72 -4.48 9.22
CA TYR A 429 -16.46 -3.32 8.78
C TYR A 429 -17.34 -2.76 9.91
N GLU A 430 -18.08 -3.62 10.60
CA GLU A 430 -18.83 -3.21 11.80
C GLU A 430 -17.92 -2.67 12.90
N THR A 431 -16.77 -3.32 13.12
CA THR A 431 -15.80 -2.86 14.12
C THR A 431 -15.29 -1.46 13.79
N ALA A 432 -14.84 -1.23 12.55
CA ALA A 432 -14.34 0.07 12.10
C ALA A 432 -15.40 1.16 12.26
N ARG A 433 -16.66 0.87 11.88
CA ARG A 433 -17.79 1.80 12.06
C ARG A 433 -18.04 2.14 13.52
N ARG A 434 -18.03 1.16 14.43
CA ARG A 434 -18.24 1.39 15.87
C ARG A 434 -17.13 2.24 16.47
N THR A 435 -15.87 1.96 16.14
CA THR A 435 -14.75 2.77 16.61
C THR A 435 -14.81 4.18 16.04
N ARG A 436 -15.18 4.35 14.76
CA ARG A 436 -15.36 5.68 14.17
C ARG A 436 -16.42 6.48 14.91
N GLN A 437 -17.54 5.86 15.29
CA GLN A 437 -18.57 6.51 16.12
C GLN A 437 -18.09 6.87 17.53
N GLN A 438 -17.03 6.23 18.05
CA GLN A 438 -16.40 6.62 19.32
C GLN A 438 -15.35 7.73 19.12
N LEU A 439 -14.91 7.96 17.87
CA LEU A 439 -13.90 8.93 17.47
C LEU A 439 -14.48 10.27 16.98
N GLU A 440 -15.76 10.28 16.60
CA GLU A 440 -16.58 11.45 16.23
C GLU A 440 -17.37 11.92 17.45
#